data_AF-A0A538I5A4-F1
#
_entry.id   AF-A0A538I5A4-F1
#
_cell.length_a   1.000
_cell.length_b   1.000
_cell.length_c   1.000
_cell.angle_alpha   90.00
_cell.angle_beta   90.00
_cell.angle_gamma   90.00
#
_symmetry.space_group_name_H-M   'P 1'
#
loop_
_entity.id
_entity.type
_entity.pdbx_description
1 polymer ?
#
loop_
_entity_poly.entity_id
_entity_poly.type
_entity_poly.pdbx_seq_one_letter_code
_entity_poly.pdbx_strand_id
1 'polypeptide(L)'
;MPDTLSPALTARLREVLADRPATESELRSLAEEADAWARTLRAQIGSSERRVRELSADPATSLAPIASELRRIESLRPELVELSSLMDELERRARSLRTEWLLRQADSAPRTQK
;
A
#
# COMPACT_ATOMS: atom_id res chain seq x y z
N MET A 1 5.91 -6.10 16.96
CA MET A 1 6.65 -6.71 15.84
C MET A 1 5.91 -6.45 14.54
N PRO A 2 6.22 -5.35 13.82
CA PRO A 2 5.69 -5.12 12.47
C PRO A 2 6.61 -5.63 11.35
N ASP A 3 7.88 -5.94 11.64
CA ASP A 3 8.93 -6.16 10.62
C ASP A 3 8.72 -7.40 9.71
N THR A 4 7.81 -8.31 10.07
CA THR A 4 7.49 -9.50 9.24
C THR A 4 6.19 -9.38 8.46
N LEU A 5 5.33 -8.39 8.78
CA LEU A 5 4.03 -8.23 8.12
C LEU A 5 4.16 -7.55 6.76
N SER A 6 5.11 -6.61 6.62
CA SER A 6 5.21 -5.85 5.38
C SER A 6 5.74 -6.63 4.19
N PRO A 7 6.80 -7.46 4.27
CA PRO A 7 7.29 -8.18 3.09
C PRO A 7 6.28 -9.24 2.62
N ALA A 8 5.57 -9.85 3.57
CA ALA A 8 4.53 -10.84 3.29
C ALA A 8 3.31 -10.20 2.60
N LEU A 9 2.84 -9.04 3.08
CA LEU A 9 1.75 -8.30 2.46
C LEU A 9 2.11 -7.87 1.04
N THR A 10 3.28 -7.27 0.85
CA THR A 10 3.76 -6.83 -0.47
C THR A 10 3.94 -8.02 -1.43
N ALA A 11 4.42 -9.18 -0.93
CA ALA A 11 4.48 -10.41 -1.73
C ALA A 11 3.09 -10.89 -2.15
N ARG A 12 2.13 -10.92 -1.21
CA ARG A 12 0.76 -11.36 -1.52
C ARG A 12 0.07 -10.44 -2.52
N LEU A 13 0.25 -9.12 -2.38
CA LEU A 13 -0.24 -8.15 -3.37
C LEU A 13 0.33 -8.46 -4.77
N ARG A 14 1.64 -8.68 -4.89
CA ARG A 14 2.26 -9.03 -6.18
C ARG A 14 1.71 -10.34 -6.75
N GLU A 15 1.48 -11.37 -5.93
CA GLU A 15 0.90 -12.63 -6.40
C GLU A 15 -0.51 -12.44 -6.97
N VAL A 16 -1.38 -11.70 -6.28
CA VAL A 16 -2.74 -11.42 -6.74
C VAL A 16 -2.74 -10.59 -8.03
N LEU A 17 -1.81 -9.63 -8.13
CA LEU A 17 -1.63 -8.83 -9.33
C LEU A 17 -1.05 -9.62 -10.51
N ALA A 18 -0.36 -10.73 -10.27
CA ALA A 18 0.14 -11.64 -11.29
C ALA A 18 -0.94 -12.65 -11.79
N ASP A 19 -2.20 -12.22 -11.84
CA ASP A 19 -3.36 -12.99 -12.31
C ASP A 19 -3.61 -14.32 -11.58
N ARG A 20 -3.19 -14.42 -10.32
CA ARG A 20 -3.64 -15.51 -9.45
C ARG A 20 -5.13 -15.31 -9.11
N PRO A 21 -5.94 -16.38 -9.09
CA PRO A 21 -7.33 -16.29 -8.68
C PRO A 21 -7.43 -15.70 -7.27
N ALA A 22 -8.20 -14.63 -7.11
CA ALA A 22 -8.50 -14.01 -5.83
C ALA A 22 -10.01 -13.76 -5.73
N THR A 23 -10.54 -13.85 -4.51
CA THR A 23 -11.96 -13.56 -4.24
C THR A 23 -12.17 -12.06 -4.02
N GLU A 24 -13.40 -11.56 -4.16
CA GLU A 24 -13.71 -10.16 -3.82
C GLU A 24 -13.37 -9.85 -2.35
N SER A 25 -13.66 -10.79 -1.45
CA SER A 25 -13.34 -10.64 -0.03
C SER A 25 -11.84 -10.50 0.20
N GLU A 26 -11.04 -11.29 -0.51
CA GLU A 26 -9.58 -11.23 -0.43
C GLU A 26 -9.03 -9.92 -0.98
N LEU A 27 -9.53 -9.44 -2.12
CA LEU A 27 -9.14 -8.14 -2.66
C LEU A 27 -9.45 -6.99 -1.69
N ARG A 28 -10.59 -7.07 -1.00
CA ARG A 28 -10.99 -6.08 0.01
C ARG A 28 -10.07 -6.12 1.23
N SER A 29 -9.80 -7.30 1.78
CA SER A 29 -8.88 -7.44 2.92
C SER A 29 -7.48 -6.93 2.59
N LEU A 30 -6.94 -7.29 1.41
CA LEU A 30 -5.62 -6.80 0.98
C LEU A 30 -5.58 -5.28 0.83
N ALA A 31 -6.65 -4.67 0.33
CA ALA A 31 -6.74 -3.21 0.24
C ALA A 31 -6.77 -2.54 1.62
N GLU A 32 -7.51 -3.10 2.58
CA GLU A 32 -7.58 -2.58 3.95
C GLU A 32 -6.24 -2.72 4.68
N GLU A 33 -5.59 -3.87 4.57
CA GLU A 33 -4.27 -4.12 5.16
C GLU A 33 -3.20 -3.20 4.55
N ALA A 34 -3.24 -3.00 3.23
CA ALA A 34 -2.33 -2.09 2.55
C ALA A 34 -2.56 -0.62 2.95
N ASP A 35 -3.80 -0.16 3.08
CA ASP A 35 -4.10 1.20 3.56
C ASP A 35 -3.62 1.40 5.00
N ALA A 36 -3.86 0.44 5.88
CA ALA A 36 -3.39 0.48 7.25
C ALA A 36 -1.86 0.58 7.32
N TRP A 37 -1.16 -0.23 6.52
CA TRP A 37 0.30 -0.19 6.46
C TRP A 37 0.84 1.13 5.89
N ALA A 38 0.22 1.66 4.83
CA ALA A 38 0.58 2.95 4.25
C ALA A 38 0.45 4.09 5.29
N ARG A 39 -0.61 4.08 6.10
CA ARG A 39 -0.79 5.06 7.20
C ARG A 39 0.30 4.92 8.26
N THR A 40 0.66 3.70 8.62
CA THR A 40 1.75 3.46 9.57
C THR A 40 3.10 3.98 9.04
N LEU A 41 3.44 3.70 7.78
CA LEU A 41 4.67 4.22 7.16
C LEU A 41 4.69 5.75 7.13
N ARG A 42 3.58 6.38 6.71
CA ARG A 42 3.44 7.85 6.71
C ARG A 42 3.59 8.44 8.12
N ALA A 43 3.00 7.79 9.13
CA ALA A 43 3.12 8.25 10.52
C ALA A 43 4.56 8.15 11.04
N GLN A 44 5.27 7.07 10.71
CA GLN A 44 6.69 6.91 11.07
C GLN A 44 7.57 7.95 10.39
N ILE A 45 7.42 8.15 9.09
CA ILE A 45 8.14 9.18 8.33
C ILE A 45 7.86 10.56 8.95
N GLY A 46 6.60 10.91 9.16
CA GLY A 46 6.22 12.19 9.75
C GLY A 46 6.73 12.38 11.19
N SER A 47 6.89 11.30 11.95
CA SER A 47 7.52 11.33 13.27
C SER A 47 9.01 11.65 13.18
N SER A 48 9.74 10.99 12.28
CA SER A 48 11.16 11.29 12.06
C SER A 48 11.37 12.71 11.51
N GLU A 49 10.50 13.19 10.62
CA GLU A 49 10.55 14.57 10.10
C GLU A 49 10.31 15.61 11.20
N ARG A 50 9.41 15.35 12.17
CA ARG A 50 9.26 16.19 13.36
C ARG A 50 10.54 16.17 14.20
N ARG A 51 11.11 15.00 14.41
CA ARG A 51 12.32 14.84 15.22
C ARG A 51 13.53 15.57 14.61
N VAL A 52 13.70 15.52 13.29
CA VAL A 52 14.72 16.30 12.57
C VAL A 52 14.55 17.79 12.82
N ARG A 53 13.33 18.32 12.75
CA ARG A 53 13.05 19.74 13.02
C ARG A 53 13.37 20.14 14.46
N GLU A 54 13.02 19.30 15.43
CA GLU A 54 13.35 19.53 16.85
C GLU A 54 14.87 19.58 17.07
N LEU A 55 15.61 18.60 16.54
CA LEU A 55 17.06 18.51 16.68
C LEU A 55 17.78 19.65 15.94
N SER A 56 17.23 20.11 14.81
CA SER A 56 17.81 21.21 14.03
C SER A 56 17.53 22.60 14.62
N ALA A 57 16.61 22.71 15.60
CA ALA A 57 16.29 23.96 16.25
C ALA A 57 17.36 24.40 17.28
N ASP A 58 18.19 23.46 17.76
CA ASP A 58 19.32 23.74 18.65
C ASP A 58 20.65 23.56 17.91
N PRO A 59 21.37 24.65 17.60
CA PRO A 59 22.68 24.60 16.92
C PRO A 59 23.78 23.86 17.69
N ALA A 60 23.60 23.65 19.01
CA ALA A 60 24.55 22.88 19.82
C ALA A 60 24.30 21.35 19.72
N THR A 61 23.20 20.94 19.11
CA THR A 61 22.87 19.51 18.94
C THR A 61 23.83 18.84 17.97
N SER A 62 24.26 17.63 18.32
CA SER A 62 25.08 16.79 17.45
C SER A 62 24.34 16.47 16.13
N LEU A 63 25.09 16.44 15.02
CA LEU A 63 24.56 16.04 13.72
C LEU A 63 24.21 14.55 13.64
N ALA A 64 24.77 13.72 14.52
CA ALA A 64 24.58 12.26 14.46
C ALA A 64 23.11 11.82 14.65
N PRO A 65 22.35 12.34 15.65
CA PRO A 65 20.91 12.14 15.75
C PRO A 65 20.13 12.55 14.50
N ILE A 66 20.46 13.70 13.89
CA ILE A 66 19.80 14.18 12.66
C ILE A 66 20.04 13.19 11.51
N ALA A 67 21.29 12.77 11.31
CA ALA A 67 21.65 11.80 10.28
C ALA A 67 20.95 10.43 10.50
N SER A 68 20.74 10.03 11.76
CA SER A 68 20.01 8.81 12.08
C SER A 68 18.54 8.88 11.65
N GLU A 69 17.86 9.99 11.94
CA GLU A 69 16.46 10.18 11.53
C GLU A 69 16.32 10.31 10.01
N LEU A 70 17.26 10.99 9.33
CA LEU A 70 17.27 11.07 7.87
C LEU A 70 17.43 9.69 7.23
N ARG A 71 18.36 8.86 7.70
CA ARG A 71 18.51 7.47 7.21
C ARG A 71 17.25 6.64 7.42
N ARG A 72 16.55 6.83 8.53
CA ARG A 72 15.27 6.16 8.80
C ARG A 72 14.18 6.60 7.81
N ILE A 73 14.09 7.89 7.50
CA ILE A 73 13.17 8.40 6.47
C ILE A 73 13.52 7.78 5.12
N GLU A 74 14.80 7.79 4.75
CA GLU A 74 15.31 7.23 3.50
C GLU A 74 15.00 5.73 3.37
N SER A 75 15.05 4.96 4.46
CA SER A 75 14.71 3.53 4.41
C SER A 75 13.21 3.27 4.26
N LEU A 76 12.35 4.14 4.79
CA LEU A 76 10.88 3.95 4.76
C LEU A 76 10.22 4.45 3.47
N ARG A 77 10.81 5.43 2.79
CA ARG A 77 10.23 6.01 1.56
C ARG A 77 10.05 5.00 0.42
N PRO A 78 11.02 4.14 0.08
CA PRO A 78 10.86 3.15 -0.99
C PRO A 78 9.69 2.19 -0.73
N GLU A 79 9.52 1.76 0.51
CA GLU A 79 8.44 0.87 0.91
C GLU A 79 7.06 1.53 0.75
N LEU A 80 6.94 2.81 1.14
CA LEU A 80 5.70 3.57 0.95
C LEU A 80 5.37 3.78 -0.53
N VAL A 81 6.38 4.04 -1.37
CA VAL A 81 6.22 4.20 -2.82
C VAL A 81 5.75 2.90 -3.46
N GLU A 82 6.41 1.79 -3.13
CA GLU A 82 6.04 0.47 -3.63
C GLU A 82 4.60 0.10 -3.23
N LEU A 83 4.27 0.22 -1.94
CA LEU A 83 2.94 -0.10 -1.44
C LEU A 83 1.86 0.74 -2.13
N SER A 84 2.10 2.04 -2.30
CA SER A 84 1.16 2.93 -3.00
C SER A 84 0.94 2.49 -4.44
N SER A 85 2.02 2.10 -5.15
CA SER A 85 1.91 1.61 -6.52
C SER A 85 1.14 0.28 -6.62
N LEU A 86 1.31 -0.62 -5.65
CA LEU A 86 0.59 -1.89 -5.61
C LEU A 86 -0.89 -1.68 -5.29
N MET A 87 -1.22 -0.73 -4.42
CA MET A 87 -2.61 -0.36 -4.12
C MET A 87 -3.32 0.20 -5.36
N ASP A 88 -2.67 1.07 -6.12
CA ASP A 88 -3.22 1.61 -7.36
C ASP A 88 -3.50 0.51 -8.40
N GLU A 89 -2.60 -0.47 -8.51
CA GLU A 89 -2.78 -1.61 -9.40
C GLU A 89 -3.89 -2.56 -8.91
N LEU A 90 -3.98 -2.79 -7.60
CA LEU A 90 -5.04 -3.60 -7.01
C LEU A 90 -6.42 -2.99 -7.29
N GLU A 91 -6.53 -1.67 -7.18
CA GLU A 91 -7.76 -0.95 -7.48
C GLU A 91 -8.14 -1.05 -8.97
N ARG A 92 -7.15 -0.96 -9.88
CA ARG A 92 -7.37 -1.22 -11.31
C ARG A 92 -7.85 -2.64 -11.56
N ARG A 93 -7.21 -3.65 -10.96
CA ARG A 93 -7.59 -5.06 -11.11
C ARG A 93 -9.00 -5.33 -10.60
N ALA A 94 -9.36 -4.79 -9.44
CA ALA A 94 -10.70 -4.90 -8.87
C ALA A 94 -11.77 -4.29 -9.80
N ARG A 95 -11.51 -3.12 -10.40
CA ARG A 95 -12.39 -2.52 -11.40
C ARG A 95 -12.55 -3.40 -12.65
N SER A 96 -11.45 -3.94 -13.17
CA SER A 96 -11.49 -4.83 -14.35
C SER A 96 -12.33 -6.07 -14.10
N LEU A 97 -12.13 -6.75 -12.95
CA LEU A 97 -12.92 -7.93 -12.56
C LEU A 97 -14.41 -7.61 -12.44
N ARG A 98 -14.75 -6.46 -11.85
CA ARG A 98 -16.14 -6.01 -11.75
C ARG A 98 -16.77 -5.80 -13.14
N THR A 99 -16.05 -5.17 -14.05
CA THR A 99 -16.51 -4.95 -15.43
C THR A 99 -16.70 -6.28 -16.18
N GLU A 100 -15.73 -7.19 -16.09
CA GLU A 100 -15.84 -8.52 -16.70
C GLU A 100 -17.05 -9.29 -16.18
N TRP A 101 -17.31 -9.26 -14.88
CA TRP A 101 -18.45 -9.92 -14.27
C TRP A 101 -19.78 -9.33 -14.77
N LEU A 102 -19.90 -8.00 -14.83
CA LEU A 102 -21.09 -7.31 -15.34
C LEU A 102 -21.36 -7.62 -16.82
N LEU A 103 -20.31 -7.68 -17.65
CA LEU A 103 -20.43 -8.03 -19.07
C LEU A 103 -20.91 -9.48 -19.25
N ARG A 104 -20.34 -10.43 -18.50
CA ARG A 104 -20.81 -11.83 -18.51
C ARG A 104 -22.26 -11.95 -18.06
N GLN A 105 -22.68 -11.16 -17.07
CA GLN A 105 -24.07 -11.15 -16.62
C GLN A 105 -25.02 -10.60 -17.68
N ALA A 106 -24.62 -9.54 -18.40
CA ALA A 106 -25.40 -8.96 -19.49
C ALA A 106 -25.55 -9.93 -20.69
N ASP A 107 -24.48 -10.64 -21.06
CA ASP A 107 -24.52 -11.67 -22.12
C ASP A 107 -25.32 -12.91 -21.72
N SER A 108 -25.39 -13.23 -20.43
CA SER A 108 -26.16 -14.36 -19.90
C SER A 108 -27.64 -14.04 -19.69
N ALA A 109 -28.06 -12.78 -19.82
CA ALA A 109 -29.46 -12.39 -19.69
C ALA A 109 -30.27 -12.89 -20.92
N PRO A 110 -31.39 -13.59 -20.74
CA PRO A 110 -32.18 -14.09 -21.86
C PRO A 110 -32.67 -12.90 -22.70
N ARG A 111 -32.35 -12.91 -24.00
CA ARG A 111 -32.98 -11.99 -24.96
C ARG A 111 -34.46 -12.33 -25.01
N THR A 112 -35.28 -11.56 -24.31
CA THR A 112 -36.73 -11.63 -24.42
C THR A 112 -37.11 -11.23 -25.85
N GLN A 113 -37.23 -12.21 -26.75
CA GLN A 113 -37.82 -12.00 -28.08
C GLN A 113 -39.33 -11.78 -27.89
N LYS A 114 -39.84 -10.76 -28.59
CA LYS A 114 -41.23 -10.32 -28.59
C LYS A 114 -41.97 -10.93 -29.76
#